data_AF-A0A9Q0F152-F1
#
_entry.id   AF-A0A9Q0F152-F1
#
_cell.length_a   1.000
_cell.length_b   1.000
_cell.length_c   1.000
_cell.angle_alpha   90.00
_cell.angle_beta   90.00
_cell.angle_gamma   90.00
#
_symmetry.space_group_name_H-M   'P 1'
#
loop_
_entity.id
_entity.type
_entity.pdbx_description
1 polymer ?
#
loop_
_entity_poly.entity_id
_entity_poly.type
_entity_poly.pdbx_seq_one_letter_code
_entity_poly.pdbx_strand_id
1 'polypeptide(L)'
;MNKEPFVNIPEDTIREALKVVLDVNNHPVLIHCKRGKHRTGCVVGCLRKLQKWCLSSIFDEYQRFAAAKARVSDQRWRCILDMNQNC
;
A
#
# COMPACT_ATOMS: atom_id res chain seq x y z
N MET A 1 -23.94 7.10 -14.54
CA MET A 1 -22.68 7.43 -15.25
C MET A 1 -21.53 7.01 -14.33
N ASN A 2 -20.99 5.81 -14.55
CA ASN A 2 -20.04 5.14 -13.66
C ASN A 2 -18.66 5.81 -13.75
N LYS A 3 -18.26 6.54 -12.70
CA LYS A 3 -16.87 6.95 -12.53
C LYS A 3 -16.07 5.68 -12.21
N GLU A 4 -15.41 5.12 -13.21
CA GLU A 4 -14.36 4.13 -12.98
C GLU A 4 -13.35 4.74 -11.98
N PRO A 5 -13.19 4.15 -10.79
CA PRO A 5 -12.64 4.85 -9.64
C PRO A 5 -11.12 4.69 -9.64
N PHE A 6 -10.47 5.30 -10.62
CA PHE A 6 -9.04 5.57 -10.60
C PHE A 6 -8.79 6.76 -9.67
N VAL A 7 -8.88 6.51 -8.36
CA VAL A 7 -8.43 7.50 -7.38
C VAL A 7 -6.91 7.38 -7.35
N ASN A 8 -6.25 8.25 -8.09
CA ASN A 8 -4.80 8.42 -8.01
C ASN A 8 -4.49 8.86 -6.56
N ILE A 9 -3.92 7.97 -5.76
CA ILE A 9 -3.58 8.29 -4.37
C ILE A 9 -2.31 9.15 -4.44
N PRO A 10 -2.32 10.40 -3.91
CA PRO A 10 -1.14 11.24 -3.95
C PRO A 10 0.01 10.56 -3.20
N GLU A 11 1.18 10.54 -3.82
CA GLU A 11 2.39 9.96 -3.26
C GLU A 11 2.75 10.56 -1.90
N ASP A 12 2.60 11.88 -1.76
CA ASP A 12 2.82 12.58 -0.49
C ASP A 12 1.94 12.05 0.64
N THR A 13 0.68 11.70 0.34
CA THR A 13 -0.24 11.16 1.35
C THR A 13 0.23 9.79 1.85
N ILE A 14 0.77 8.96 0.97
CA ILE A 14 1.33 7.65 1.34
C ILE A 14 2.59 7.84 2.19
N ARG A 15 3.46 8.77 1.80
CA ARG A 15 4.69 9.07 2.53
C ARG A 15 4.42 9.58 3.95
N GLU A 16 3.48 10.51 4.12
CA GLU A 16 3.09 10.99 5.46
C GLU A 16 2.46 9.88 6.30
N ALA A 17 1.61 9.03 5.70
CA ALA A 17 1.06 7.87 6.41
C ALA A 17 2.15 6.90 6.87
N LEU A 18 3.16 6.63 6.03
CA LEU A 18 4.29 5.78 6.39
C LEU A 18 5.12 6.37 7.52
N LYS A 19 5.36 7.69 7.55
CA LYS A 19 6.08 8.34 8.66
C LYS A 19 5.39 8.09 10.00
N VAL A 20 4.07 8.23 10.05
CA VAL A 20 3.28 7.99 11.27
C VAL A 20 3.35 6.52 11.70
N VAL A 21 3.27 5.60 10.73
CA VAL A 21 3.28 4.14 10.98
C VAL A 21 4.66 3.60 11.35
N LEU A 22 5.75 4.27 10.95
CA LEU A 22 7.12 3.87 11.28
C LEU A 22 7.58 4.42 12.64
N ASP A 23 6.90 5.43 13.18
CA ASP A 23 7.21 6.01 14.47
C ASP A 23 6.64 5.15 15.60
N VAL A 24 7.54 4.46 16.31
CA VAL A 24 7.25 3.55 17.42
C VAL A 24 6.43 4.20 18.54
N ASN A 25 6.51 5.52 18.72
CA ASN A 25 5.77 6.25 19.74
C ASN A 25 4.27 6.32 19.46
N ASN A 26 3.87 6.15 18.19
CA ASN A 26 2.46 6.15 17.81
C ASN A 26 1.79 4.78 18.03
N HIS A 27 2.55 3.73 18.34
CA HIS A 27 2.00 2.38 18.44
C HIS A 27 1.25 2.17 19.77
N PRO A 28 0.07 1.51 19.75
CA PRO A 28 -0.54 0.80 18.62
C PRO A 28 -1.34 1.70 17.63
N VAL A 29 -1.11 1.53 16.32
CA VAL A 29 -1.79 2.27 15.23
C VAL A 29 -2.73 1.36 14.43
N LEU A 30 -3.94 1.85 14.12
CA LEU A 30 -4.87 1.20 13.17
C LEU A 30 -4.85 1.91 11.81
N ILE A 31 -4.41 1.20 10.76
CA ILE A 31 -4.48 1.70 9.38
C ILE A 31 -5.77 1.22 8.74
N HIS A 32 -6.66 2.13 8.33
CA HIS A 32 -7.89 1.76 7.65
C HIS A 32 -8.26 2.72 6.51
N CYS A 33 -9.13 2.24 5.63
CA CYS A 33 -9.84 3.08 4.66
C CYS A 33 -11.31 2.63 4.64
N LYS A 34 -12.12 3.13 3.70
CA LYS A 34 -13.57 2.82 3.67
C LYS A 34 -13.86 1.31 3.65
N ARG A 35 -12.99 0.50 3.02
CA ARG A 35 -13.18 -0.96 2.90
C ARG A 35 -11.93 -1.76 3.25
N GLY A 36 -10.86 -1.11 3.70
CA GLY A 36 -9.58 -1.77 4.01
C GLY A 36 -8.84 -2.39 2.81
N LYS A 37 -9.21 -2.06 1.56
CA LYS A 37 -8.65 -2.74 0.35
C LYS A 37 -7.56 -1.92 -0.33
N HIS A 38 -7.94 -0.92 -1.13
CA HIS A 38 -7.01 -0.26 -2.05
C HIS A 38 -6.02 0.67 -1.32
N ARG A 39 -6.52 1.69 -0.59
CA ARG A 39 -5.64 2.65 0.12
C ARG A 39 -4.85 2.01 1.25
N THR A 40 -5.50 1.16 2.03
CA THR A 40 -4.86 0.42 3.11
C THR A 40 -3.81 -0.54 2.55
N GLY A 41 -4.14 -1.31 1.51
CA GLY A 41 -3.20 -2.20 0.84
C GLY A 41 -2.00 -1.48 0.22
N CYS A 42 -2.16 -0.21 -0.20
CA CYS A 42 -1.06 0.63 -0.67
C CYS A 42 -0.04 0.91 0.42
N VAL A 43 -0.52 1.45 1.54
CA VAL A 43 0.33 1.82 2.67
C VAL A 43 0.99 0.57 3.26
N VAL A 44 0.22 -0.51 3.42
CA VAL A 44 0.75 -1.80 3.90
C VAL A 44 1.76 -2.39 2.92
N GLY A 45 1.50 -2.35 1.62
CA GLY A 45 2.43 -2.82 0.59
C GLY A 45 3.75 -2.05 0.59
N CYS A 46 3.71 -0.72 0.73
CA CYS A 46 4.91 0.10 0.91
C CYS A 46 5.66 -0.22 2.21
N LEU A 47 4.94 -0.45 3.31
CA LEU A 47 5.53 -0.87 4.59
C LEU A 47 6.24 -2.22 4.45
N ARG A 48 5.64 -3.21 3.79
CA ARG A 48 6.28 -4.51 3.54
C ARG A 48 7.50 -4.41 2.63
N LYS A 49 7.49 -3.50 1.67
CA LYS A 49 8.66 -3.22 0.83
C LYS A 49 9.82 -2.68 1.67
N LEU A 50 9.55 -1.78 2.63
CA LEU A 50 10.56 -1.31 3.59
C LEU A 50 11.05 -2.44 4.52
N GLN A 51 10.20 -3.40 4.84
CA GLN A 51 10.57 -4.63 5.56
C GLN A 51 11.32 -5.66 4.70
N LYS A 52 11.70 -5.31 3.47
CA LYS A 52 12.44 -6.17 2.52
C LYS A 52 11.70 -7.47 2.15
N TRP A 53 10.37 -7.45 2.12
CA TRP A 53 9.61 -8.58 1.61
C TRP A 53 9.73 -8.68 0.08
N CYS A 54 9.74 -9.91 -0.44
CA CYS A 54 9.67 -10.15 -1.88
C CYS A 54 8.35 -9.62 -2.44
N LEU A 55 8.39 -9.03 -3.64
CA LEU A 55 7.20 -8.48 -4.28
C LEU A 55 6.08 -9.51 -4.41
N SER A 56 6.40 -10.77 -4.72
CA SER A 56 5.44 -11.88 -4.77
C SER A 56 4.67 -12.07 -3.45
N SER A 57 5.37 -12.06 -2.31
CA SER A 57 4.75 -12.18 -0.99
C SER A 57 3.88 -10.99 -0.64
N ILE A 58 4.29 -9.78 -1.04
CA ILE A 58 3.49 -8.55 -0.86
C ILE A 58 2.21 -8.63 -1.69
N PHE A 59 2.30 -9.12 -2.93
CA PHE A 59 1.14 -9.31 -3.79
C PHE A 59 0.17 -10.37 -3.26
N ASP A 60 0.69 -11.48 -2.74
CA ASP A 60 -0.13 -12.52 -2.12
C ASP A 60 -0.90 -11.98 -0.91
N GLU A 61 -0.23 -11.24 -0.02
CA GLU A 61 -0.87 -10.55 1.11
C GLU A 61 -1.97 -9.60 0.62
N TYR A 62 -1.65 -8.74 -0.37
CA TYR A 62 -2.62 -7.81 -0.93
C TYR A 62 -3.83 -8.51 -1.54
N GLN A 63 -3.62 -9.55 -2.35
CA GLN A 63 -4.71 -10.31 -2.98
C GLN A 63 -5.60 -10.99 -1.94
N ARG A 64 -4.99 -11.54 -0.89
CA ARG A 64 -5.72 -12.17 0.22
C ARG A 64 -6.67 -11.19 0.92
N PHE A 65 -6.25 -9.95 1.15
CA PHE A 65 -7.10 -8.93 1.79
C PHE A 65 -8.04 -8.21 0.81
N ALA A 66 -7.65 -8.04 -0.45
CA ALA A 66 -8.50 -7.42 -1.46
C ALA A 66 -9.62 -8.36 -1.96
N ALA A 67 -9.41 -9.69 -1.89
CA ALA A 67 -10.32 -10.75 -2.33
C ALA A 67 -10.83 -10.50 -3.78
N ALA A 68 -12.07 -10.85 -4.10
CA ALA A 68 -12.67 -10.72 -5.45
C ALA A 68 -12.74 -9.28 -6.04
N LYS A 69 -12.20 -8.27 -5.36
CA LYS A 69 -12.07 -6.89 -5.86
C LYS A 69 -10.62 -6.43 -5.97
N ALA A 70 -9.67 -7.35 -6.00
CA ALA A 70 -8.27 -7.05 -6.31
C ALA A 70 -8.21 -6.38 -7.70
N ARG A 71 -7.79 -5.11 -7.73
CA ARG A 71 -7.59 -4.39 -8.98
C ARG A 71 -6.15 -4.55 -9.42
N VAL A 72 -5.97 -5.01 -10.65
CA VAL A 72 -4.65 -5.05 -11.31
C VAL A 72 -4.06 -3.63 -11.41
N SER A 73 -4.89 -2.59 -11.49
CA SER A 73 -4.42 -1.20 -11.47
C SER A 73 -3.83 -0.76 -10.13
N ASP A 74 -4.29 -1.30 -9.00
CA ASP A 74 -3.66 -1.06 -7.69
C ASP A 74 -2.37 -1.88 -7.54
N GLN A 75 -2.23 -2.99 -8.29
CA GLN A 75 -0.97 -3.76 -8.36
C GLN A 75 0.13 -2.98 -9.06
N ARG A 76 -0.21 -1.89 -9.76
CA ARG A 76 0.76 -0.91 -10.26
C ARG A 76 1.16 0.03 -9.12
N TRP A 77 1.74 -0.54 -8.06
CA TRP A 77 2.51 0.19 -7.04
C TRP A 77 3.75 0.80 -7.73
N ARG A 78 3.51 1.87 -8.49
CA ARG A 78 4.51 2.55 -9.30
C ARG A 78 5.35 3.39 -8.33
N CYS A 79 6.55 2.90 -8.02
CA CYS A 79 7.75 3.75 -7.93
C CYS A 79 7.99 4.73 -6.77
N ILE A 80 7.16 4.89 -5.73
CA ILE A 80 7.47 5.93 -4.70
C ILE A 80 8.77 5.65 -3.91
N LEU A 81 9.21 4.39 -3.86
CA LEU A 81 10.51 4.03 -3.30
C LEU A 81 11.39 3.45 -4.42
N ASP A 82 11.90 4.32 -5.29
CA ASP A 82 13.29 4.21 -5.73
C ASP A 82 14.20 4.38 -4.50
N MET A 83 14.16 3.41 -3.59
CA MET A 83 15.31 3.14 -2.75
C MET A 83 16.12 2.10 -3.52
N ASN A 84 17.07 2.61 -4.32
CA ASN A 84 18.17 1.86 -4.89
C ASN A 84 18.58 0.70 -3.96
N GLN A 85 18.32 -0.54 -4.38
CA GLN A 85 19.25 -1.68 -4.38
C GLN A 85 18.51 -2.99 -4.74
N ASN A 86 18.82 -3.45 -5.95
CA ASN A 86 19.03 -4.82 -6.41
C ASN A 86 18.14 -5.96 -5.87
N CYS A 87 17.37 -6.54 -6.79
CA CYS A 87 17.83 -7.80 -7.37
C CYS A 87 18.21 -7.52 -8.83
#